data_AF-A0A5P8NZD3-F1
#
_entry.id   AF-A0A5P8NZD3-F1
#
_cell.length_a   1.000
_cell.length_b   1.000
_cell.length_c   1.000
_cell.angle_alpha   90.00
_cell.angle_beta   90.00
_cell.angle_gamma   90.00
#
_symmetry.space_group_name_H-M   'P 1'
#
loop_
_entity.id
_entity.type
_entity.pdbx_description
1 polymer ?
#
loop_
_entity_poly.entity_id
_entity_poly.type
_entity_poly.pdbx_seq_one_letter_code
_entity_poly.pdbx_strand_id
1 'polypeptide(L)'
;MSEDIKVLEAKVANLLQFFAKDDYSKNKVAPHIAKVSLEMNHLYQDLGFKSRVEMGKYMSEHFPKLSRMKPKETLWKKYLYDLILETAPACAECRDQDTCFACRV
;
A
#
# COMPACT_ATOMS: atom_id res chain seq x y z
N MET A 1 15.07 10.65 10.61
CA MET A 1 13.68 11.15 10.43
C MET A 1 13.29 11.21 8.96
N SER A 2 14.06 11.88 8.08
CA SER A 2 13.73 11.95 6.64
C SER A 2 14.35 10.83 5.77
N GLU A 3 15.48 10.25 6.20
CA GLU A 3 16.14 9.14 5.50
C GLU A 3 15.37 7.82 5.60
N ASP A 4 14.74 7.58 6.75
CA ASP A 4 13.96 6.36 7.01
C ASP A 4 12.79 6.22 6.02
N ILE A 5 12.13 7.33 5.69
CA ILE A 5 11.00 7.38 4.76
C ILE A 5 11.44 7.02 3.33
N LYS A 6 12.61 7.49 2.88
CA LYS A 6 13.14 7.13 1.56
C LYS A 6 13.51 5.65 1.46
N VAL A 7 14.03 5.07 2.54
CA VAL A 7 14.34 3.64 2.60
C VAL A 7 13.05 2.80 2.54
N LEU A 8 12.02 3.20 3.29
CA LEU A 8 10.69 2.58 3.24
C LEU A 8 10.08 2.64 1.82
N GLU A 9 10.16 3.79 1.15
CA GLU A 9 9.71 3.94 -0.25
C GLU A 9 10.38 2.89 -1.15
N ALA A 10 11.71 2.81 -1.09
CA ALA A 10 12.49 1.92 -1.93
C ALA A 10 12.15 0.45 -1.65
N LYS A 11 11.88 0.08 -0.39
CA LYS A 11 11.47 -1.28 -0.02
C LYS A 11 10.08 -1.62 -0.54
N VAL A 12 9.10 -0.73 -0.36
CA VAL A 12 7.73 -0.92 -0.91
C VAL A 12 7.78 -0.99 -2.43
N ALA A 13 8.55 -0.12 -3.08
CA ALA A 13 8.73 -0.14 -4.53
C ALA A 13 9.36 -1.46 -4.98
N ASN A 14 10.40 -1.97 -4.32
CA ASN A 14 11.02 -3.25 -4.67
C ASN A 14 10.05 -4.42 -4.50
N LEU A 15 9.27 -4.45 -3.42
CA LEU A 15 8.24 -5.46 -3.19
C LEU A 15 7.22 -5.45 -4.33
N LEU A 16 6.66 -4.28 -4.65
CA LEU A 16 5.68 -4.13 -5.74
C LEU A 16 6.28 -4.52 -7.09
N GLN A 17 7.52 -4.13 -7.36
CA GLN A 17 8.25 -4.50 -8.57
C GLN A 17 8.46 -6.02 -8.69
N PHE A 18 8.67 -6.72 -7.59
CA PHE A 18 8.81 -8.17 -7.56
C PHE A 18 7.49 -8.89 -7.89
N PHE A 19 6.36 -8.33 -7.45
CA PHE A 19 5.02 -8.86 -7.71
C PHE A 19 4.34 -8.29 -8.95
N ALA A 20 5.01 -7.39 -9.68
CA ALA A 20 4.50 -6.79 -10.91
C ALA A 20 4.26 -7.86 -11.98
N LYS A 21 3.12 -7.74 -12.67
CA LYS A 21 2.79 -8.58 -13.82
C LYS A 21 3.61 -8.22 -15.07
N ASP A 22 3.81 -6.91 -15.31
CA ASP A 22 4.36 -6.35 -16.54
C ASP A 22 5.43 -5.29 -16.22
N ASP A 23 6.29 -4.98 -17.20
CA ASP A 23 7.33 -3.94 -17.07
C ASP A 23 6.73 -2.55 -16.79
N TYR A 24 5.57 -2.25 -17.36
CA TYR A 24 4.83 -1.02 -17.04
C TYR A 24 4.43 -0.95 -15.56
N SER A 25 3.85 -2.02 -15.02
CA SER A 25 3.47 -2.08 -13.61
C SER A 25 4.69 -1.97 -12.70
N LYS A 26 5.84 -2.50 -13.14
CA LYS A 26 7.11 -2.44 -12.43
C LYS A 26 7.73 -1.03 -12.43
N ASN A 27 7.81 -0.37 -13.58
CA ASN A 27 8.54 0.90 -13.72
C ASN A 27 7.66 2.16 -13.54
N LYS A 28 6.33 2.05 -13.73
CA LYS A 28 5.39 3.16 -13.52
C LYS A 28 4.57 2.99 -12.25
N VAL A 29 3.88 1.85 -12.11
CA VAL A 29 2.88 1.69 -11.05
C VAL A 29 3.53 1.44 -9.69
N ALA A 30 4.54 0.60 -9.60
CA ALA A 30 5.21 0.27 -8.35
C ALA A 30 5.86 1.50 -7.65
N PRO A 31 6.72 2.31 -8.31
CA PRO A 31 7.27 3.51 -7.66
C PRO A 31 6.20 4.55 -7.37
N HIS A 32 5.15 4.65 -8.19
CA HIS A 32 4.03 5.55 -7.93
C HIS A 32 3.28 5.16 -6.65
N ILE A 33 2.86 3.90 -6.51
CA ILE A 33 2.19 3.40 -5.30
C ILE A 33 3.11 3.49 -4.08
N ALA A 34 4.40 3.22 -4.22
CA ALA A 34 5.36 3.33 -3.12
C ALA A 34 5.42 4.77 -2.58
N LYS A 35 5.50 5.76 -3.46
CA LYS A 35 5.50 7.18 -3.10
C LYS A 35 4.21 7.59 -2.40
N VAL A 36 3.06 7.22 -2.97
CA VAL A 36 1.73 7.52 -2.38
C VAL A 36 1.55 6.79 -1.04
N SER A 37 2.16 5.62 -0.86
CA SER A 37 2.12 4.88 0.40
C SER A 37 2.83 5.61 1.54
N LEU A 38 3.76 6.51 1.24
CA LEU A 38 4.39 7.34 2.27
C LEU A 38 3.52 8.52 2.73
N GLU A 39 2.50 8.90 1.96
CA GLU A 39 1.66 10.03 2.32
C GLU A 39 0.78 9.71 3.53
N MET A 40 0.46 10.73 4.34
CA MET A 40 -0.36 10.56 5.54
C MET A 40 -1.82 10.24 5.19
N ASN A 41 -2.26 10.58 3.99
CA ASN A 41 -3.61 10.33 3.50
C ASN A 41 -3.83 8.87 3.07
N HIS A 42 -5.10 8.55 2.79
CA HIS A 42 -5.49 7.24 2.30
C HIS A 42 -4.93 7.02 0.90
N LEU A 43 -4.16 5.95 0.73
CA LEU A 43 -3.52 5.54 -0.53
C LEU A 43 -4.48 5.57 -1.74
N TYR A 44 -5.73 5.15 -1.56
CA TYR A 44 -6.74 5.14 -2.63
C TYR A 44 -7.25 6.54 -2.98
N GLN A 45 -7.34 7.46 -2.00
CA GLN A 45 -7.82 8.84 -2.23
C GLN A 45 -6.81 9.60 -3.08
N ASP A 46 -5.54 9.39 -2.78
CA ASP A 46 -4.44 10.08 -3.44
C ASP A 46 -4.19 9.54 -4.86
N LEU A 47 -4.41 8.24 -5.06
CA LEU A 47 -4.53 7.63 -6.39
C LEU A 47 -5.79 8.04 -7.16
N GLY A 48 -6.71 8.82 -6.54
CA GLY A 48 -7.94 9.30 -7.18
C GLY A 48 -9.07 8.26 -7.28
N PHE A 49 -8.99 7.14 -6.55
CA PHE A 49 -10.06 6.14 -6.50
C PHE A 49 -11.17 6.56 -5.54
N LYS A 50 -12.44 6.32 -5.91
CA LYS A 50 -13.59 6.63 -5.04
C LYS A 50 -13.73 5.65 -3.88
N SER A 51 -13.11 4.47 -3.96
CA SER A 51 -13.28 3.42 -2.94
C SER A 51 -12.12 2.42 -2.90
N ARG A 52 -11.90 1.82 -1.72
CA ARG A 52 -10.93 0.72 -1.49
C ARG A 52 -11.12 -0.46 -2.45
N VAL A 53 -12.35 -0.69 -2.91
CA VAL A 53 -12.71 -1.78 -3.82
C VAL A 53 -12.15 -1.53 -5.23
N GLU A 54 -12.25 -0.29 -5.74
CA GLU A 54 -11.70 0.06 -7.05
C GLU A 54 -10.17 -0.04 -7.06
N MET A 55 -9.54 0.49 -6.02
CA MET A 55 -8.10 0.35 -5.83
C MET A 55 -7.69 -1.13 -5.73
N GLY A 56 -8.48 -1.96 -5.03
CA GLY A 56 -8.24 -3.40 -4.96
C GLY A 56 -8.35 -4.09 -6.31
N LYS A 57 -9.32 -3.72 -7.15
CA LYS A 57 -9.40 -4.22 -8.53
C LYS A 57 -8.20 -3.78 -9.36
N TYR A 58 -7.82 -2.51 -9.27
CA TYR A 58 -6.65 -1.96 -9.96
C TYR A 58 -5.36 -2.71 -9.56
N MET A 59 -5.13 -2.90 -8.26
CA MET A 59 -4.00 -3.71 -7.79
C MET A 59 -4.11 -5.17 -8.18
N SER A 60 -5.32 -5.73 -8.30
CA SER A 60 -5.50 -7.11 -8.78
C SER A 60 -5.18 -7.27 -10.27
N GLU A 61 -5.39 -6.22 -11.06
CA GLU A 61 -5.11 -6.21 -12.49
C GLU A 61 -3.60 -6.08 -12.77
N HIS A 62 -2.92 -5.20 -12.01
CA HIS A 62 -1.49 -4.96 -12.15
C HIS A 62 -0.60 -5.92 -11.32
N PHE A 63 -1.09 -6.36 -10.16
CA PHE A 63 -0.39 -7.21 -9.18
C PHE A 63 -1.27 -8.38 -8.72
N PRO A 64 -1.62 -9.33 -9.62
CA PRO A 64 -2.54 -10.42 -9.31
C PRO A 64 -2.04 -11.34 -8.19
N LYS A 65 -0.72 -11.52 -8.07
CA LYS A 65 -0.10 -12.32 -6.98
C LYS A 65 -0.32 -11.70 -5.61
N LEU A 66 -0.10 -10.38 -5.49
CA LEU A 66 -0.34 -9.63 -4.25
C LEU A 66 -1.82 -9.64 -3.88
N SER A 67 -2.70 -9.38 -4.83
CA SER A 67 -4.15 -9.37 -4.60
C SER A 67 -4.69 -10.73 -4.14
N ARG A 68 -4.15 -11.83 -4.65
CA ARG A 68 -4.51 -13.19 -4.21
C ARG A 68 -4.11 -13.49 -2.77
N MET A 69 -2.94 -13.02 -2.34
CA MET A 69 -2.44 -13.27 -0.99
C MET A 69 -3.04 -12.30 0.05
N LYS A 70 -3.58 -11.16 -0.40
CA LYS A 70 -4.10 -10.14 0.48
C LYS A 70 -5.48 -10.51 1.05
N PRO A 71 -5.69 -10.40 2.37
CA PRO A 71 -7.02 -10.51 2.97
C PRO A 71 -7.95 -9.37 2.54
N LYS A 72 -9.23 -9.67 2.33
CA LYS A 72 -10.23 -8.67 1.89
C LYS A 72 -10.44 -7.55 2.91
N GLU A 73 -10.29 -7.87 4.19
CA GLU A 73 -10.55 -6.96 5.31
C GLU A 73 -9.37 -6.01 5.57
N THR A 74 -8.13 -6.41 5.26
CA THR A 74 -6.92 -5.62 5.49
C THR A 74 -6.78 -4.44 4.51
N LEU A 75 -6.23 -3.31 4.96
CA LEU A 75 -5.88 -2.19 4.09
C LEU A 75 -4.64 -2.51 3.25
N TRP A 76 -4.58 -2.03 2.00
CA TRP A 76 -3.41 -2.23 1.12
C TRP A 76 -2.13 -1.68 1.72
N LYS A 77 -2.21 -0.47 2.29
CA LYS A 77 -1.09 0.17 2.99
C LYS A 77 -0.52 -0.77 4.05
N LYS A 78 -1.34 -1.19 5.03
CA LYS A 78 -0.93 -2.12 6.09
C LYS A 78 -0.33 -3.42 5.53
N TYR A 79 -0.98 -4.02 4.53
CA TYR A 79 -0.51 -5.26 3.92
C TYR A 79 0.87 -5.12 3.25
N LEU A 80 1.13 -4.01 2.56
CA LEU A 80 2.44 -3.74 1.95
C LEU A 80 3.55 -3.59 3.00
N TYR A 81 3.26 -2.88 4.08
CA TYR A 81 4.20 -2.71 5.20
C TYR A 81 4.45 -4.02 5.96
N ASP A 82 3.41 -4.81 6.19
CA ASP A 82 3.49 -6.14 6.79
C ASP A 82 4.40 -7.08 5.97
N LEU A 83 4.32 -7.02 4.64
CA LEU A 83 5.16 -7.80 3.74
C LEU A 83 6.65 -7.41 3.75
N ILE A 84 6.97 -6.13 3.98
CA ILE A 84 8.37 -5.69 4.15
C ILE A 84 8.84 -5.80 5.61
N LEU A 85 8.01 -6.36 6.50
CA LEU A 85 8.26 -6.48 7.93
C LEU A 85 8.62 -5.13 8.58
N GLU A 86 8.04 -4.04 8.07
CA GLU A 86 8.22 -2.70 8.64
C GLU A 86 6.89 -2.10 9.06
N THR A 87 6.96 -1.12 9.96
CA THR A 87 5.78 -0.38 10.39
C THR A 87 5.65 0.87 9.55
N ALA A 88 4.46 1.10 8.97
CA ALA A 88 4.19 2.35 8.29
C ALA A 88 4.39 3.52 9.27
N PRO A 89 5.19 4.55 8.94
CA PRO A 89 5.42 5.69 9.83
C PRO A 89 4.11 6.43 10.15
N ALA A 90 3.17 6.42 9.20
CA ALA A 90 1.83 6.96 9.40
C ALA A 90 0.99 6.19 10.45
N CYS A 91 1.32 4.94 10.79
CA CYS A 91 0.56 4.14 11.76
C CYS A 91 0.89 4.50 13.22
N ALA A 92 2.12 4.98 13.49
CA ALA A 92 2.55 5.40 14.81
C ALA A 92 1.87 6.72 15.25
N GLU A 93 1.54 7.59 14.31
CA GLU A 93 0.89 8.89 14.56
C GLU A 93 -0.60 8.94 14.14
N CYS A 94 -1.14 7.88 13.54
CA CYS A 94 -2.57 7.81 13.23
C CYS A 94 -3.38 7.64 14.52
N ARG A 95 -4.07 8.71 14.94
CA ARG A 95 -5.16 8.64 15.94
C ARG A 95 -6.34 7.76 15.49
N ASP A 96 -6.37 7.34 14.23
CA ASP A 96 -7.37 6.47 13.61
C ASP A 96 -7.01 4.97 13.64
N GLN A 97 -6.14 4.55 14.56
CA GLN A 97 -5.99 3.11 14.85
C GLN A 97 -7.34 2.49 15.25
N ASP A 98 -8.23 3.24 15.90
CA ASP A 98 -9.55 2.78 16.34
C ASP A 98 -10.50 2.49 15.15
N THR A 99 -10.52 3.34 14.12
CA THR A 99 -11.37 3.15 12.93
C THR A 99 -10.79 2.13 11.93
N CYS A 100 -9.47 1.90 11.94
CA CYS A 100 -8.86 0.81 11.18
C CYS A 100 -9.28 -0.58 11.70
N PHE A 101 -9.72 -0.66 12.96
CA PHE A 101 -10.37 -1.82 13.58
C PHE A 101 -11.88 -1.62 13.75
N ALA A 102 -12.56 -0.90 12.86
CA ALA A 102 -14.02 -0.86 12.80
C ALA A 102 -14.61 -2.21 12.30
N CYS A 103 -14.28 -3.28 13.00
CA CYS A 103 -15.13 -4.43 13.25
C CYS A 103 -14.93 -4.81 14.73
N ARG A 104 -15.47 -3.96 15.60
CA ARG A 104 -15.81 -4.36 16.97
C ARG A 104 -17.13 -3.69 17.36
N VAL A 105 -18.21 -4.15 16.75
CA VAL A 105 -19.37 -4.84 17.36
C VAL A 105 -20.36 -5.23 16.26
#